data_AF-D8QV52-F1
#
_entry.id   AF-D8QV52-F1
#
_cell.length_a   1.000
_cell.length_b   1.000
_cell.length_c   1.000
_cell.angle_alpha   90.00
_cell.angle_beta   90.00
_cell.angle_gamma   90.00
#
_symmetry.space_group_name_H-M   'P 1'
#
loop_
_entity.id
_entity.type
_entity.pdbx_description
1 polymer ?
#
loop_
_entity_poly.entity_id
_entity_poly.type
_entity_poly.pdbx_seq_one_letter_code
_entity_poly.pdbx_strand_id
1 'polypeptide(L)'
;CDYSRGRWVYDPQRQALYNESCVDIFKGWNCVRNQRSNAGSVLRWRWQPDRCDLARLDPAKLLENLQGKNIGFVGDSLNRNMYASLVCTLKQAASKDLKKWRPIGSDKGITFLGYNVTVAYHRTNLLARYGEWKASADGGPLEEHGYKQGYRVDVDIPQSTWSEAPQFYDILVISTGHWWFAPEKFNPVTSPMLFFENGKPIVPPKSPREGLDLTLKYMLSFAEQNMKPGGIKFLRTQSPRHFDGGDWYQGGKCHRSGPLKLAEVEEMFSPANKGVNKEVRLVNEHLFRAASASSTFRLLNITHLSEFRADGHPSTSAKKQHEDCMHWCLPGVTDTWNEILGALI
;
A
#
# COMPACT_ATOMS: atom_id res chain seq x y z
N CYS A 1 -10.17 -1.70 -20.06
CA CYS A 1 -11.26 -1.95 -19.11
C CYS A 1 -11.03 -1.14 -17.85
N ASP A 2 -12.08 -0.70 -17.17
CA ASP A 2 -12.00 -0.07 -15.84
C ASP A 2 -12.17 -1.14 -14.75
N TYR A 3 -11.07 -1.53 -14.12
CA TYR A 3 -11.06 -2.55 -13.06
C TYR A 3 -11.47 -2.02 -11.69
N SER A 4 -11.67 -0.71 -11.54
CA SER A 4 -11.99 -0.08 -10.25
C SER A 4 -13.46 -0.17 -9.85
N ARG A 5 -14.34 -0.51 -10.82
CA ARG A 5 -15.79 -0.66 -10.62
C ARG A 5 -16.25 -2.06 -10.98
N GLY A 6 -17.11 -2.61 -10.13
CA GLY A 6 -17.49 -4.01 -10.20
C GLY A 6 -18.13 -4.47 -8.91
N ARG A 7 -18.15 -5.79 -8.74
CA ARG A 7 -18.68 -6.46 -7.55
C ARG A 7 -17.90 -7.72 -7.22
N TRP A 8 -17.90 -8.09 -5.95
CA TRP A 8 -17.43 -9.40 -5.52
C TRP A 8 -18.46 -10.47 -5.85
N VAL A 9 -18.01 -11.53 -6.52
CA VAL A 9 -18.80 -12.70 -6.87
C VAL A 9 -18.24 -13.89 -6.12
N TYR A 10 -19.11 -14.64 -5.47
CA TYR A 10 -18.73 -15.89 -4.81
C TYR A 10 -18.58 -16.99 -5.88
N ASP A 11 -17.43 -17.64 -5.86
CA ASP A 11 -17.04 -18.72 -6.74
C ASP A 11 -16.58 -19.92 -5.89
N PRO A 12 -17.43 -20.94 -5.70
CA PRO A 12 -17.11 -22.10 -4.87
C PRO A 12 -15.95 -22.94 -5.43
N GLN A 13 -15.64 -22.82 -6.73
CA GLN A 13 -14.58 -23.56 -7.39
C GLN A 13 -13.24 -22.82 -7.33
N ARG A 14 -13.24 -21.51 -7.03
CA ARG A 14 -12.01 -20.70 -6.96
C ARG A 14 -11.04 -21.25 -5.92
N GLN A 15 -9.82 -21.56 -6.35
CA GLN A 15 -8.73 -22.04 -5.50
C GLN A 15 -7.74 -20.92 -5.19
N ALA A 16 -6.98 -21.08 -4.11
CA ALA A 16 -5.87 -20.20 -3.79
C ALA A 16 -4.80 -20.23 -4.89
N LEU A 17 -4.13 -19.10 -5.13
CA LEU A 17 -3.00 -19.03 -6.07
C LEU A 17 -1.74 -19.66 -5.49
N TYR A 18 -1.64 -19.75 -4.17
CA TYR A 18 -0.54 -20.37 -3.44
C TYR A 18 -1.04 -20.81 -2.06
N ASN A 19 -0.27 -21.63 -1.36
CA ASN A 19 -0.65 -22.15 -0.05
C ASN A 19 0.08 -21.43 1.10
N GLU A 20 -0.31 -21.78 2.32
CA GLU A 20 0.21 -21.23 3.57
C GLU A 20 1.68 -21.55 3.86
N SER A 21 2.32 -22.40 3.07
CA SER A 21 3.74 -22.74 3.22
C SER A 21 4.68 -21.68 2.65
N CYS A 22 4.18 -20.71 1.87
CA CYS A 22 5.02 -19.67 1.30
C CYS A 22 5.74 -18.84 2.38
N VAL A 23 7.06 -18.90 2.38
CA VAL A 23 7.93 -18.32 3.42
C VAL A 23 7.96 -16.78 3.44
N ASP A 24 7.47 -16.12 2.38
CA ASP A 24 7.40 -14.66 2.30
C ASP A 24 6.15 -14.08 2.96
N ILE A 25 5.17 -14.93 3.29
CA ILE A 25 4.01 -14.53 4.07
C ILE A 25 4.47 -14.20 5.49
N PHE A 26 4.28 -12.96 5.92
CA PHE A 26 4.50 -12.59 7.32
C PHE A 26 3.57 -13.40 8.24
N LYS A 27 4.09 -13.90 9.36
CA LYS A 27 3.35 -14.79 10.28
C LYS A 27 1.96 -14.26 10.65
N GLY A 28 1.82 -12.95 10.87
CA GLY A 28 0.53 -12.33 11.20
C GLY A 28 -0.48 -12.27 10.05
N TRP A 29 -0.05 -12.39 8.79
CA TRP A 29 -0.92 -12.36 7.60
C TRP A 29 -1.35 -13.77 7.15
N ASN A 30 -0.70 -14.81 7.66
CA ASN A 30 -0.97 -16.19 7.27
C ASN A 30 -2.21 -16.75 7.99
N CYS A 31 -3.40 -16.29 7.58
CA CYS A 31 -4.66 -16.61 8.24
C CYS A 31 -5.04 -18.10 8.13
N VAL A 32 -4.65 -18.77 7.04
CA VAL A 32 -4.86 -20.22 6.88
C VAL A 32 -4.03 -20.98 7.92
N ARG A 33 -2.71 -20.70 8.02
CA ARG A 33 -1.84 -21.32 9.03
C ARG A 33 -2.25 -20.97 10.45
N ASN A 34 -2.76 -19.76 10.68
CA ASN A 34 -3.25 -19.32 11.98
C ASN A 34 -4.68 -19.77 12.27
N GLN A 35 -5.28 -20.61 11.41
CA GLN A 35 -6.59 -21.23 11.60
C GLN A 35 -7.72 -20.21 11.81
N ARG A 36 -7.67 -19.09 11.09
CA ARG A 36 -8.79 -18.15 11.09
C ARG A 36 -10.01 -18.83 10.48
N SER A 37 -11.14 -18.79 11.20
CA SER A 37 -12.35 -19.58 10.88
C SER A 37 -12.89 -19.37 9.47
N ASN A 38 -12.84 -18.14 8.95
CA ASN A 38 -13.33 -17.80 7.60
C ASN A 38 -12.20 -17.71 6.55
N ALA A 39 -10.96 -18.15 6.86
CA ALA A 39 -9.84 -18.07 5.90
C ALA A 39 -10.17 -18.77 4.57
N GLY A 40 -10.85 -19.91 4.62
CA GLY A 40 -11.25 -20.65 3.42
C GLY A 40 -12.31 -19.93 2.58
N SER A 41 -13.27 -19.23 3.21
CA SER A 41 -14.34 -18.53 2.48
C SER A 41 -13.86 -17.24 1.82
N VAL A 42 -12.89 -16.55 2.44
CA VAL A 42 -12.25 -15.33 1.88
C VAL A 42 -11.70 -15.59 0.47
N LEU A 43 -11.16 -16.79 0.24
CA LEU A 43 -10.52 -17.22 -1.03
C LEU A 43 -11.52 -17.55 -2.14
N ARG A 44 -12.80 -17.75 -1.79
CA ARG A 44 -13.87 -18.07 -2.74
C ARG A 44 -14.47 -16.84 -3.39
N TRP A 45 -14.00 -15.64 -3.06
CA TRP A 45 -14.47 -14.41 -3.68
C TRP A 45 -13.55 -13.99 -4.82
N ARG A 46 -14.14 -13.64 -5.97
CA ARG A 46 -13.45 -13.00 -7.10
C ARG A 46 -14.07 -11.66 -7.43
N TRP A 47 -13.25 -10.73 -7.90
CA TRP A 47 -13.74 -9.44 -8.39
C TRP A 47 -14.21 -9.58 -9.84
N GLN A 48 -15.43 -9.13 -10.12
CA GLN A 48 -15.99 -9.03 -11.47
C GLN A 48 -16.16 -7.55 -11.81
N PRO A 49 -15.33 -6.99 -12.71
CA PRO A 49 -15.55 -5.65 -13.25
C PRO A 49 -16.89 -5.57 -14.01
N ASP A 50 -17.52 -4.40 -14.03
CA ASP A 50 -18.88 -4.24 -14.60
C ASP A 50 -18.96 -4.48 -16.11
N ARG A 51 -17.88 -4.16 -16.84
CA ARG A 51 -17.88 -4.11 -18.32
C ARG A 51 -16.84 -5.01 -18.97
N CYS A 52 -16.16 -5.84 -18.20
CA CYS A 52 -15.19 -6.81 -18.71
C CYS A 52 -14.95 -7.91 -17.67
N ASP A 53 -14.17 -8.91 -18.07
CA ASP A 53 -13.66 -9.93 -17.17
C ASP A 53 -12.28 -9.58 -16.64
N LEU A 54 -12.04 -9.94 -15.38
CA LEU A 54 -10.71 -9.96 -14.79
C LEU A 54 -10.24 -11.42 -14.78
N ALA A 55 -9.27 -11.72 -15.64
CA ALA A 55 -8.66 -13.06 -15.66
C ALA A 55 -7.92 -13.34 -14.35
N ARG A 56 -8.03 -14.58 -13.88
CA ARG A 56 -7.19 -15.06 -12.76
C ARG A 56 -5.72 -15.00 -13.17
N LEU A 57 -4.86 -14.62 -12.24
CA LEU A 57 -3.43 -14.47 -12.51
C LEU A 57 -2.81 -15.84 -12.82
N ASP A 58 -2.22 -15.95 -14.01
CA ASP A 58 -1.36 -17.07 -14.39
C ASP A 58 0.10 -16.70 -14.10
N PRO A 59 0.75 -17.36 -13.12
CA PRO A 59 2.10 -16.99 -12.70
C PRO A 59 3.15 -17.26 -13.78
N ALA A 60 2.98 -18.29 -14.62
CA ALA A 60 3.94 -18.61 -15.67
C ALA A 60 3.84 -17.57 -16.79
N LYS A 61 2.62 -17.30 -17.26
CA LYS A 61 2.36 -16.28 -18.29
C LYS A 61 2.80 -14.89 -17.84
N LEU A 62 2.59 -14.55 -16.56
CA LEU A 62 3.05 -13.26 -16.03
C LEU A 62 4.58 -13.17 -16.02
N LEU A 63 5.30 -14.23 -15.62
CA LEU A 63 6.76 -14.25 -15.68
C LEU A 63 7.30 -14.15 -17.12
N GLU A 64 6.65 -14.81 -18.08
CA GLU A 64 6.97 -14.70 -19.51
C GLU A 64 6.79 -13.26 -20.01
N ASN A 65 5.66 -12.61 -19.70
CA ASN A 65 5.41 -11.21 -20.06
C ASN A 65 6.40 -10.22 -19.42
N LEU A 66 6.92 -10.59 -18.24
CA LEU A 66 7.88 -9.81 -17.49
C LEU A 66 9.34 -10.13 -17.83
N GLN A 67 9.62 -11.06 -18.76
CA GLN A 67 10.97 -11.52 -19.00
C GLN A 67 11.96 -10.37 -19.19
N GLY A 68 13.04 -10.39 -18.38
CA GLY A 68 14.06 -9.34 -18.35
C GLY A 68 13.66 -8.02 -17.68
N LYS A 69 12.48 -7.93 -17.06
CA LYS A 69 11.97 -6.73 -16.38
C LYS A 69 11.95 -6.90 -14.87
N ASN A 70 12.17 -5.81 -14.15
CA ASN A 70 12.12 -5.76 -12.69
C ASN A 70 10.92 -4.96 -12.18
N ILE A 71 10.29 -5.43 -11.10
CA ILE A 71 9.16 -4.79 -10.42
C ILE A 71 9.57 -4.31 -9.02
N GLY A 72 9.34 -3.03 -8.74
CA GLY A 72 9.61 -2.41 -7.43
C GLY A 72 8.33 -1.96 -6.74
N PHE A 73 8.10 -2.40 -5.51
CA PHE A 73 7.05 -1.91 -4.62
C PHE A 73 7.63 -0.88 -3.65
N VAL A 74 7.25 0.39 -3.75
CA VAL A 74 7.73 1.47 -2.89
C VAL A 74 6.58 1.97 -2.01
N GLY A 75 6.68 1.81 -0.69
CA GLY A 75 5.63 2.30 0.19
C GLY A 75 5.59 1.68 1.58
N ASP A 76 4.42 1.74 2.18
CA ASP A 76 4.15 1.27 3.53
C ASP A 76 4.00 -0.27 3.62
N SER A 77 3.60 -0.74 4.81
CA SER A 77 3.42 -2.17 5.06
C SER A 77 2.32 -2.84 4.23
N LEU A 78 1.39 -2.09 3.65
CA LEU A 78 0.36 -2.63 2.76
C LEU A 78 0.94 -2.90 1.37
N ASN A 79 1.95 -2.12 0.95
CA ASN A 79 2.72 -2.44 -0.25
C ASN A 79 3.58 -3.69 -0.06
N ARG A 80 4.14 -3.89 1.15
CA ARG A 80 4.77 -5.17 1.51
C ARG A 80 3.78 -6.34 1.46
N ASN A 81 2.53 -6.11 1.88
CA ASN A 81 1.48 -7.12 1.85
C ASN A 81 1.16 -7.57 0.42
N MET A 82 1.05 -6.62 -0.52
CA MET A 82 0.86 -6.88 -1.94
C MET A 82 2.07 -7.56 -2.59
N TYR A 83 3.28 -7.09 -2.27
CA TYR A 83 4.54 -7.71 -2.70
C TYR A 83 4.62 -9.19 -2.30
N ALA A 84 4.31 -9.51 -1.05
CA ALA A 84 4.36 -10.88 -0.55
C ALA A 84 3.38 -11.79 -1.30
N SER A 85 2.16 -11.30 -1.58
CA SER A 85 1.17 -12.00 -2.40
C SER A 85 1.67 -12.28 -3.82
N LEU A 86 2.26 -11.28 -4.48
CA LEU A 86 2.78 -11.45 -5.85
C LEU A 86 3.90 -12.48 -5.87
N VAL A 87 4.89 -12.34 -4.99
CA VAL A 87 6.02 -13.27 -4.88
C VAL A 87 5.53 -14.70 -4.64
N CYS A 88 4.62 -14.92 -3.70
CA CYS A 88 4.10 -16.26 -3.41
C CYS A 88 3.36 -16.87 -4.60
N THR A 89 2.65 -16.04 -5.37
CA THR A 89 1.99 -16.45 -6.61
C THR A 89 3.02 -16.86 -7.67
N LEU A 90 3.99 -16.00 -7.96
CA LEU A 90 5.02 -16.26 -8.98
C LEU A 90 5.89 -17.50 -8.65
N LYS A 91 6.13 -17.76 -7.36
CA LYS A 91 6.85 -18.96 -6.91
C LYS A 91 6.17 -20.27 -7.29
N GLN A 92 4.87 -20.29 -7.60
CA GLN A 92 4.22 -21.51 -8.08
C GLN A 92 4.72 -21.94 -9.46
N ALA A 93 5.11 -20.99 -10.31
CA ALA A 93 5.64 -21.30 -11.64
C ALA A 93 7.16 -21.58 -11.63
N ALA A 94 7.90 -21.00 -10.68
CA ALA A 94 9.37 -21.03 -10.72
C ALA A 94 10.00 -21.24 -9.33
N SER A 95 9.61 -22.29 -8.60
CA SER A 95 10.07 -22.54 -7.22
C SER A 95 11.53 -22.99 -7.10
N LYS A 96 12.10 -23.58 -8.16
CA LYS A 96 13.45 -24.21 -8.14
C LYS A 96 14.57 -23.29 -8.62
N ASP A 97 14.25 -22.16 -9.23
CA ASP A 97 15.23 -21.28 -9.89
C ASP A 97 15.12 -19.83 -9.37
N LEU A 98 15.40 -19.70 -8.06
CA LEU A 98 15.20 -18.47 -7.30
C LEU A 98 16.49 -18.04 -6.61
N LYS A 99 16.77 -16.74 -6.67
CA LYS A 99 17.82 -16.10 -5.87
C LYS A 99 17.20 -15.09 -4.92
N LYS A 100 17.44 -15.26 -3.62
CA LYS A 100 17.09 -14.25 -2.62
C LYS A 100 18.13 -13.14 -2.66
N TRP A 101 17.83 -12.08 -3.41
CA TRP A 101 18.73 -10.95 -3.61
C TRP A 101 17.93 -9.64 -3.59
N ARG A 102 18.54 -8.59 -3.02
CA ARG A 102 17.88 -7.31 -2.73
C ARG A 102 18.65 -6.18 -3.41
N PRO A 103 17.99 -5.39 -4.28
CA PRO A 103 18.53 -4.11 -4.76
C PRO A 103 18.85 -3.15 -3.60
N ILE A 104 19.71 -2.17 -3.84
CA ILE A 104 20.09 -1.14 -2.86
C ILE A 104 18.84 -0.47 -2.28
N GLY A 105 18.80 -0.29 -0.96
CA GLY A 105 17.67 0.31 -0.23
C GLY A 105 16.47 -0.60 -0.01
N SER A 106 16.34 -1.71 -0.74
CA SER A 106 15.18 -2.61 -0.60
C SER A 106 15.21 -3.43 0.70
N ASP A 107 14.05 -3.55 1.36
CA ASP A 107 13.86 -4.42 2.53
C ASP A 107 13.75 -5.89 2.12
N LYS A 108 13.18 -6.16 0.93
CA LYS A 108 12.99 -7.50 0.37
C LYS A 108 13.22 -7.51 -1.12
N GLY A 109 13.61 -8.67 -1.63
CA GLY A 109 13.90 -8.89 -3.04
C GLY A 109 14.11 -10.36 -3.33
N ILE A 110 13.55 -10.81 -4.46
CA ILE A 110 13.69 -12.15 -5.02
C ILE A 110 13.85 -12.00 -6.53
N THR A 111 14.80 -12.74 -7.09
CA THR A 111 15.02 -12.86 -8.53
C THR A 111 14.61 -14.26 -8.99
N PHE A 112 13.76 -14.32 -10.01
CA PHE A 112 13.36 -15.51 -10.75
C PHE A 112 14.34 -15.68 -11.91
N LEU A 113 15.34 -16.55 -11.75
CA LEU A 113 16.54 -16.56 -12.58
C LEU A 113 16.23 -16.93 -14.03
N GLY A 114 15.42 -17.97 -14.27
CA GLY A 114 15.02 -18.41 -15.61
C GLY A 114 14.27 -17.36 -16.44
N TYR A 115 13.70 -16.34 -15.79
CA TYR A 115 13.02 -15.22 -16.46
C TYR A 115 13.82 -13.92 -16.40
N ASN A 116 14.91 -13.89 -15.63
CA ASN A 116 15.65 -12.68 -15.28
C ASN A 116 14.72 -11.56 -14.76
N VAL A 117 13.82 -11.92 -13.83
CA VAL A 117 12.84 -11.00 -13.23
C VAL A 117 13.16 -10.80 -11.76
N THR A 118 13.40 -9.58 -11.32
CA THR A 118 13.51 -9.24 -9.90
C THR A 118 12.25 -8.54 -9.42
N VAL A 119 11.67 -9.03 -8.33
CA VAL A 119 10.58 -8.36 -7.60
C VAL A 119 11.10 -7.97 -6.23
N ALA A 120 10.96 -6.70 -5.86
CA ALA A 120 11.50 -6.18 -4.60
C ALA A 120 10.60 -5.12 -3.96
N TYR A 121 10.78 -4.92 -2.66
CA TYR A 121 10.01 -4.00 -1.83
C TYR A 121 10.93 -3.03 -1.08
N HIS A 122 10.62 -1.75 -1.19
CA HIS A 122 11.27 -0.64 -0.51
C HIS A 122 10.32 -0.02 0.49
N ARG A 123 10.71 -0.04 1.77
CA ARG A 123 9.88 0.49 2.85
C ARG A 123 10.03 2.00 2.95
N THR A 124 8.92 2.72 2.81
CA THR A 124 8.84 4.15 3.11
C THR A 124 7.39 4.51 3.42
N ASN A 125 7.13 5.14 4.57
CA ASN A 125 5.74 5.44 4.96
C ASN A 125 5.22 6.72 4.29
N LEU A 126 6.07 7.74 4.17
CA LEU A 126 5.72 9.07 3.64
C LEU A 126 6.30 9.34 2.24
N LEU A 127 7.04 8.39 1.65
CA LEU A 127 7.86 8.58 0.44
C LEU A 127 9.04 9.54 0.65
N ALA A 128 8.81 10.74 1.17
CA ALA A 128 9.83 11.72 1.52
C ALA A 128 10.70 11.30 2.72
N ARG A 129 11.91 11.86 2.79
CA ARG A 129 12.79 11.78 3.94
C ARG A 129 12.11 12.43 5.15
N TYR A 130 12.10 11.72 6.27
CA TYR A 130 11.57 12.26 7.51
C TYR A 130 12.34 11.75 8.73
N GLY A 131 12.32 12.54 9.81
CA GLY A 131 12.98 12.23 11.06
C GLY A 131 12.58 13.18 12.18
N GLU A 132 12.99 12.88 13.41
CA GLU A 132 12.74 13.77 14.54
C GLU A 132 13.39 15.14 14.32
N TRP A 133 12.66 16.19 14.69
CA TRP A 133 13.14 17.56 14.72
C TRP A 133 12.97 18.12 16.14
N LYS A 134 13.96 18.88 16.60
CA LYS A 134 13.93 19.58 17.89
C LYS A 134 14.37 21.01 17.66
N ALA A 135 13.77 21.93 18.42
CA ALA A 135 14.10 23.33 18.39
C ALA A 135 15.59 23.57 18.70
N SER A 136 16.18 24.53 18.00
CA SER A 136 17.52 25.02 18.30
C SER A 136 17.49 26.04 19.44
N ALA A 137 18.58 26.12 20.22
CA ALA A 137 18.77 27.19 21.20
C ALA A 137 18.87 28.57 20.54
N ASP A 138 19.32 28.62 19.29
CA ASP A 138 19.47 29.85 18.49
C ASP A 138 18.14 30.37 17.93
N GLY A 139 17.03 29.64 18.17
CA GLY A 139 15.71 29.93 17.61
C GLY A 139 15.62 29.62 16.12
N GLY A 140 14.51 30.03 15.51
CA GLY A 140 14.23 29.81 14.09
C GLY A 140 12.75 30.02 13.74
N PRO A 141 12.40 29.95 12.45
CA PRO A 141 11.04 30.23 12.00
C PRO A 141 9.98 29.32 12.62
N LEU A 142 10.32 28.08 12.99
CA LEU A 142 9.38 27.15 13.62
C LEU A 142 9.22 27.44 15.12
N GLU A 143 10.30 27.83 15.78
CA GLU A 143 10.33 28.24 17.19
C GLU A 143 9.50 29.53 17.39
N GLU A 144 9.56 30.48 16.46
CA GLU A 144 8.70 31.67 16.43
C GLU A 144 7.20 31.33 16.35
N HIS A 145 6.86 30.18 15.76
CA HIS A 145 5.50 29.64 15.73
C HIS A 145 5.20 28.72 16.93
N GLY A 146 6.10 28.66 17.93
CA GLY A 146 5.91 27.93 19.18
C GLY A 146 6.25 26.43 19.13
N TYR A 147 6.80 25.92 18.02
CA TYR A 147 7.20 24.51 17.94
C TYR A 147 8.50 24.25 18.70
N LYS A 148 8.47 23.26 19.59
CA LYS A 148 9.64 22.82 20.37
C LYS A 148 10.24 21.52 19.85
N GLN A 149 9.42 20.69 19.20
CA GLN A 149 9.78 19.40 18.63
C GLN A 149 8.72 18.98 17.60
N GLY A 150 9.05 17.97 16.79
CA GLY A 150 8.15 17.40 15.81
C GLY A 150 8.87 16.40 14.92
N TYR A 151 8.31 16.16 13.73
CA TYR A 151 8.93 15.36 12.68
C TYR A 151 9.18 16.23 11.46
N ARG A 152 10.45 16.47 11.14
CA ARG A 152 10.84 17.11 9.89
C ARG A 152 10.51 16.17 8.74
N VAL A 153 9.82 16.67 7.73
CA VAL A 153 9.54 15.99 6.46
C VAL A 153 10.07 16.86 5.33
N ASP A 154 11.15 16.43 4.68
CA ASP A 154 11.72 17.13 3.53
C ASP A 154 10.97 16.70 2.27
N VAL A 155 9.97 17.49 1.85
CA VAL A 155 9.02 17.07 0.81
C VAL A 155 9.67 16.85 -0.56
N ASP A 156 10.83 17.47 -0.78
CA ASP A 156 11.63 17.47 -2.01
C ASP A 156 12.77 16.43 -2.00
N ILE A 157 12.97 15.69 -0.92
CA ILE A 157 14.03 14.69 -0.79
C ILE A 157 13.42 13.30 -0.64
N PRO A 158 13.65 12.35 -1.57
CA PRO A 158 13.16 10.98 -1.42
C PRO A 158 13.83 10.29 -0.24
N GLN A 159 13.10 9.44 0.47
CA GLN A 159 13.68 8.61 1.51
C GLN A 159 14.76 7.69 0.92
N SER A 160 15.89 7.58 1.63
CA SER A 160 17.07 6.82 1.16
C SER A 160 16.78 5.34 0.86
N THR A 161 15.75 4.77 1.47
CA THR A 161 15.32 3.39 1.23
C THR A 161 14.80 3.16 -0.18
N TRP A 162 14.50 4.19 -0.98
CA TRP A 162 14.00 4.01 -2.35
C TRP A 162 14.54 5.02 -3.36
N SER A 163 15.51 5.87 -3.00
CA SER A 163 16.10 6.86 -3.92
C SER A 163 16.63 6.23 -5.21
N GLU A 164 17.20 5.02 -5.12
CA GLU A 164 17.74 4.30 -6.29
C GLU A 164 16.69 3.47 -7.04
N ALA A 165 15.46 3.35 -6.51
CA ALA A 165 14.45 2.48 -7.08
C ALA A 165 14.06 2.88 -8.52
N PRO A 166 13.79 4.16 -8.86
CA PRO A 166 13.41 4.55 -10.22
C PRO A 166 14.40 4.07 -11.30
N GLN A 167 15.70 4.10 -11.01
CA GLN A 167 16.74 3.74 -11.98
C GLN A 167 16.85 2.22 -12.21
N PHE A 168 16.42 1.40 -11.24
CA PHE A 168 16.59 -0.05 -11.31
C PHE A 168 15.38 -0.76 -11.97
N TYR A 169 14.16 -0.33 -11.63
CA TYR A 169 12.93 -1.03 -12.02
C TYR A 169 12.36 -0.58 -13.36
N ASP A 170 11.71 -1.51 -14.05
CA ASP A 170 10.95 -1.24 -15.28
C ASP A 170 9.47 -1.02 -14.97
N ILE A 171 9.01 -1.50 -13.81
CA ILE A 171 7.66 -1.28 -13.28
C ILE A 171 7.77 -0.86 -11.82
N LEU A 172 7.22 0.30 -11.47
CA LEU A 172 7.24 0.84 -10.11
C LEU A 172 5.81 1.00 -9.57
N VAL A 173 5.51 0.38 -8.43
CA VAL A 173 4.23 0.49 -7.73
C VAL A 173 4.44 1.30 -6.45
N ILE A 174 4.09 2.58 -6.51
CA ILE A 174 4.21 3.53 -5.40
C ILE A 174 2.90 3.57 -4.60
N SER A 175 3.00 3.62 -3.28
CA SER A 175 1.85 3.86 -2.40
C SER A 175 2.26 4.57 -1.11
N THR A 176 1.36 5.40 -0.59
CA THR A 176 1.47 6.05 0.72
C THR A 176 0.07 6.42 1.21
N GLY A 177 -0.13 6.59 2.52
CA GLY A 177 -1.46 6.95 3.02
C GLY A 177 -1.60 6.90 4.53
N HIS A 178 -1.61 5.69 5.11
CA HIS A 178 -2.01 5.45 6.50
C HIS A 178 -1.29 6.29 7.56
N TRP A 179 -0.07 6.77 7.31
CA TRP A 179 0.70 7.57 8.26
C TRP A 179 0.39 9.08 8.21
N TRP A 180 -0.21 9.58 7.14
CA TRP A 180 -0.50 11.02 6.95
C TRP A 180 -1.61 11.52 7.87
N PHE A 181 -2.48 10.63 8.34
CA PHE A 181 -3.66 10.95 9.15
C PHE A 181 -3.69 10.09 10.42
N ALA A 182 -2.51 9.77 10.96
CA ALA A 182 -2.32 8.94 12.14
C ALA A 182 -1.78 9.78 13.32
N PRO A 183 -2.65 10.38 14.17
CA PRO A 183 -2.23 11.16 15.33
C PRO A 183 -1.35 10.38 16.32
N GLU A 184 -1.46 9.05 16.32
CA GLU A 184 -0.64 8.16 17.12
C GLU A 184 0.77 7.93 16.55
N LYS A 185 1.02 8.38 15.31
CA LYS A 185 2.35 8.46 14.70
C LYS A 185 2.89 9.89 14.73
N PHE A 186 2.06 10.86 14.38
CA PHE A 186 2.40 12.27 14.34
C PHE A 186 1.34 13.06 15.09
N ASN A 187 1.57 13.30 16.39
CA ASN A 187 0.59 14.00 17.21
C ASN A 187 0.56 15.48 16.79
N PRO A 188 -0.59 16.04 16.40
CA PRO A 188 -0.67 17.39 15.85
C PRO A 188 -0.27 18.50 16.83
N VAL A 189 -0.15 18.19 18.13
CA VAL A 189 0.22 19.14 19.19
C VAL A 189 1.62 18.84 19.71
N THR A 190 1.89 17.61 20.15
CA THR A 190 3.13 17.29 20.88
C THR A 190 4.30 16.90 19.98
N SER A 191 4.02 16.40 18.77
CA SER A 191 5.02 15.93 17.82
C SER A 191 4.51 16.04 16.37
N PRO A 192 4.15 17.25 15.90
CA PRO A 192 3.51 17.45 14.61
C PRO A 192 4.47 17.18 13.44
N MET A 193 3.91 16.99 12.26
CA MET A 193 4.68 17.00 11.01
C MET A 193 5.06 18.44 10.67
N LEU A 194 6.35 18.67 10.42
CA LEU A 194 6.93 19.97 10.10
C LEU A 194 7.58 19.84 8.73
N PHE A 195 7.05 20.55 7.74
CA PHE A 195 7.44 20.38 6.35
C PHE A 195 8.59 21.31 5.99
N PHE A 196 9.55 20.78 5.22
CA PHE A 196 10.73 21.47 4.75
C PHE A 196 10.84 21.32 3.24
N GLU A 197 11.35 22.35 2.58
CA GLU A 197 11.66 22.39 1.15
C GLU A 197 13.00 23.12 0.97
N ASN A 198 13.90 22.58 0.14
CA ASN A 198 15.24 23.13 -0.08
C ASN A 198 16.01 23.39 1.24
N GLY A 199 15.82 22.49 2.20
CA GLY A 199 16.46 22.56 3.51
C GLY A 199 15.88 23.58 4.49
N LYS A 200 14.86 24.36 4.10
CA LYS A 200 14.22 25.41 4.92
C LYS A 200 12.82 24.99 5.37
N PRO A 201 12.37 25.39 6.57
CA PRO A 201 11.00 25.11 7.01
C PRO A 201 9.99 25.88 6.15
N ILE A 202 8.88 25.25 5.80
CA ILE A 202 7.77 25.89 5.10
C ILE A 202 6.94 26.67 6.13
N VAL A 203 6.86 27.99 5.95
CA VAL A 203 6.14 28.92 6.82
C VAL A 203 5.13 29.72 5.98
N PRO A 204 3.85 29.84 6.39
CA PRO A 204 3.25 29.24 7.58
C PRO A 204 3.24 27.69 7.53
N PRO A 205 3.30 27.01 8.70
CA PRO A 205 3.29 25.55 8.79
C PRO A 205 2.09 24.95 8.06
N LYS A 206 2.34 23.83 7.37
CA LYS A 206 1.34 23.14 6.55
C LYS A 206 0.65 22.03 7.32
N SER A 207 -0.64 21.85 7.06
CA SER A 207 -1.37 20.69 7.57
C SER A 207 -0.85 19.39 6.94
N PRO A 208 -1.06 18.21 7.56
CA PRO A 208 -0.68 16.92 6.94
C PRO A 208 -1.31 16.68 5.55
N ARG A 209 -2.49 17.25 5.29
CA ARG A 209 -3.17 17.20 3.99
C ARG A 209 -2.41 17.96 2.91
N GLU A 210 -2.00 19.19 3.21
CA GLU A 210 -1.18 19.99 2.30
C GLU A 210 0.22 19.39 2.15
N GLY A 211 0.78 18.85 3.22
CA GLY A 211 2.06 18.15 3.19
C GLY A 211 2.04 16.89 2.32
N LEU A 212 0.94 16.14 2.33
CA LEU A 212 0.72 15.00 1.43
C LEU A 212 0.69 15.48 -0.03
N ASP A 213 -0.05 16.55 -0.35
CA ASP A 213 -0.10 17.12 -1.71
C ASP A 213 1.29 17.55 -2.19
N LEU A 214 2.06 18.26 -1.35
CA LEU A 214 3.43 18.67 -1.66
C LEU A 214 4.35 17.47 -1.86
N THR A 215 4.27 16.48 -0.98
CA THR A 215 5.12 15.29 -1.06
C THR A 215 4.80 14.47 -2.31
N LEU A 216 3.53 14.27 -2.64
CA LEU A 216 3.14 13.59 -3.87
C LEU A 216 3.66 14.33 -5.10
N LYS A 217 3.54 15.67 -5.14
CA LYS A 217 4.08 16.49 -6.24
C LYS A 217 5.57 16.21 -6.46
N TYR A 218 6.39 16.32 -5.42
CA TYR A 218 7.84 16.13 -5.54
C TYR A 218 8.24 14.68 -5.78
N MET A 219 7.65 13.72 -5.05
CA MET A 219 8.05 12.32 -5.11
C MET A 219 7.62 11.64 -6.42
N LEU A 220 6.46 12.00 -6.97
CA LEU A 220 6.07 11.53 -8.30
C LEU A 220 6.97 12.16 -9.36
N SER A 221 7.20 13.49 -9.33
CA SER A 221 8.14 14.16 -10.24
C SER A 221 9.54 13.55 -10.19
N PHE A 222 10.03 13.21 -9.00
CA PHE A 222 11.31 12.52 -8.83
C PHE A 222 11.32 11.16 -9.54
N ALA A 223 10.29 10.33 -9.35
CA ALA A 223 10.19 9.04 -10.02
C ALA A 223 10.06 9.19 -11.55
N GLU A 224 9.35 10.21 -12.04
CA GLU A 224 9.22 10.48 -13.47
C GLU A 224 10.56 10.82 -14.14
N GLN A 225 11.36 11.66 -13.48
CA GLN A 225 12.64 12.13 -14.00
C GLN A 225 13.76 11.09 -13.90
N ASN A 226 13.65 10.14 -12.96
CA ASN A 226 14.72 9.17 -12.66
C ASN A 226 14.41 7.75 -13.14
N MET A 227 13.21 7.46 -13.65
CA MET A 227 12.91 6.17 -14.27
C MET A 227 13.48 6.06 -15.69
N LYS A 228 13.83 4.83 -16.07
CA LYS A 228 14.24 4.50 -17.44
C LYS A 228 13.13 4.86 -18.46
N PRO A 229 13.49 5.23 -19.70
CA PRO A 229 12.52 5.40 -20.77
C PRO A 229 11.61 4.17 -20.92
N GLY A 230 10.31 4.38 -21.05
CA GLY A 230 9.32 3.30 -21.14
C GLY A 230 8.92 2.64 -19.81
N GLY A 231 9.49 3.08 -18.68
CA GLY A 231 9.14 2.57 -17.36
C GLY A 231 7.67 2.79 -17.00
N ILE A 232 7.00 1.75 -16.50
CA ILE A 232 5.59 1.80 -16.10
C ILE A 232 5.48 2.21 -14.64
N LYS A 233 4.69 3.23 -14.37
CA LYS A 233 4.52 3.82 -13.04
C LYS A 233 3.09 3.66 -12.58
N PHE A 234 2.90 3.04 -11.42
CA PHE A 234 1.60 2.91 -10.77
C PHE A 234 1.59 3.71 -9.47
N LEU A 235 0.56 4.53 -9.28
CA LEU A 235 0.18 5.04 -7.96
C LEU A 235 -0.97 4.17 -7.47
N ARG A 236 -0.71 3.32 -6.48
CA ARG A 236 -1.74 2.51 -5.84
C ARG A 236 -2.49 3.35 -4.83
N THR A 237 -3.81 3.31 -4.90
CA THR A 237 -4.64 3.95 -3.89
C THR A 237 -4.41 3.35 -2.50
N GLN A 238 -4.78 4.11 -1.47
CA GLN A 238 -4.71 3.65 -0.10
C GLN A 238 -5.65 2.46 0.11
N SER A 239 -5.13 1.43 0.79
CA SER A 239 -5.91 0.29 1.26
C SER A 239 -6.87 0.73 2.38
N PRO A 240 -8.14 0.31 2.36
CA PRO A 240 -9.02 0.56 3.48
C PRO A 240 -8.62 -0.28 4.70
N ARG A 241 -9.06 0.21 5.86
CA ARG A 241 -9.06 -0.46 7.15
C ARG A 241 -10.52 -0.60 7.61
N HIS A 242 -10.85 -1.66 8.33
CA HIS A 242 -12.23 -1.97 8.73
C HIS A 242 -12.35 -2.12 10.23
N PHE A 243 -12.29 -1.02 10.96
CA PHE A 243 -12.49 -1.05 12.41
C PHE A 243 -13.95 -0.81 12.79
N ASP A 244 -14.53 -1.72 13.55
CA ASP A 244 -15.76 -1.54 14.31
C ASP A 244 -15.40 -1.08 15.74
N GLY A 245 -16.13 -0.09 16.28
CA GLY A 245 -16.02 0.33 17.69
C GLY A 245 -14.89 1.30 18.05
N GLY A 246 -14.13 1.83 17.08
CA GLY A 246 -13.06 2.83 17.30
C GLY A 246 -11.76 2.49 16.57
N ASP A 247 -10.73 3.32 16.72
CA ASP A 247 -9.41 3.03 16.15
C ASP A 247 -8.70 1.87 16.87
N TRP A 248 -7.62 1.35 16.27
CA TRP A 248 -6.86 0.22 16.82
C TRP A 248 -6.35 0.46 18.25
N TYR A 249 -5.94 1.69 18.58
CA TYR A 249 -5.47 2.09 19.90
C TYR A 249 -6.62 2.39 20.89
N GLN A 250 -7.86 2.43 20.40
CA GLN A 250 -9.08 2.61 21.19
C GLN A 250 -9.83 1.28 21.43
N GLY A 251 -9.27 0.16 20.98
CA GLY A 251 -9.89 -1.16 21.11
C GLY A 251 -10.80 -1.56 19.94
N GLY A 252 -10.67 -0.90 18.79
CA GLY A 252 -11.37 -1.27 17.56
C GLY A 252 -11.08 -2.70 17.10
N LYS A 253 -12.08 -3.33 16.46
CA LYS A 253 -12.06 -4.75 16.07
C LYS A 253 -12.53 -4.97 14.63
N CYS A 254 -12.33 -6.18 14.09
CA CYS A 254 -12.76 -6.55 12.74
C CYS A 254 -13.17 -8.02 12.64
N HIS A 255 -14.30 -8.38 13.26
CA HIS A 255 -14.75 -9.77 13.35
C HIS A 255 -15.65 -10.21 12.19
N ARG A 256 -15.83 -9.36 11.18
CA ARG A 256 -16.72 -9.66 10.06
C ARG A 256 -16.22 -10.88 9.29
N SER A 257 -17.15 -11.79 8.97
CA SER A 257 -16.85 -13.09 8.35
C SER A 257 -17.18 -13.14 6.85
N GLY A 258 -17.94 -12.17 6.34
CA GLY A 258 -18.29 -12.02 4.93
C GLY A 258 -18.17 -10.57 4.43
N PRO A 259 -18.22 -10.35 3.10
CA PRO A 259 -18.14 -9.02 2.53
C PRO A 259 -19.29 -8.11 2.99
N LEU A 260 -19.01 -6.81 3.04
CA LEU A 260 -20.01 -5.77 3.28
C LEU A 260 -20.99 -5.67 2.12
N LYS A 261 -22.21 -5.24 2.40
CA LYS A 261 -23.14 -4.72 1.39
C LYS A 261 -22.79 -3.26 1.08
N LEU A 262 -23.25 -2.76 -0.07
CA LEU A 262 -23.00 -1.38 -0.49
C LEU A 262 -23.44 -0.35 0.57
N ALA A 263 -24.60 -0.55 1.20
CA ALA A 263 -25.07 0.34 2.26
C ALA A 263 -24.11 0.40 3.46
N GLU A 264 -23.54 -0.75 3.85
CA GLU A 264 -22.56 -0.82 4.95
C GLU A 264 -21.21 -0.20 4.55
N VAL A 265 -20.81 -0.32 3.29
CA VAL A 265 -19.65 0.38 2.73
C VAL A 265 -19.84 1.89 2.83
N GLU A 266 -20.98 2.41 2.38
CA GLU A 266 -21.25 3.85 2.45
C GLU A 266 -21.39 4.34 3.90
N GLU A 267 -22.00 3.54 4.78
CA GLU A 267 -22.04 3.83 6.21
C GLU A 267 -20.63 3.97 6.81
N MET A 268 -19.74 3.01 6.50
CA MET A 268 -18.41 2.92 7.11
C MET A 268 -17.40 3.93 6.54
N PHE A 269 -17.46 4.22 5.25
CA PHE A 269 -16.40 4.95 4.54
C PHE A 269 -16.78 6.37 4.08
N SER A 270 -18.06 6.72 4.04
CA SER A 270 -18.47 8.07 3.61
C SER A 270 -17.84 9.17 4.47
N PRO A 271 -17.21 10.20 3.85
CA PRO A 271 -16.65 11.35 4.58
C PRO A 271 -17.67 12.09 5.45
N ALA A 272 -18.95 12.05 5.06
CA ALA A 272 -20.07 12.68 5.76
C ALA A 272 -20.39 12.00 7.10
N ASN A 273 -20.03 10.72 7.25
CA ASN A 273 -20.31 9.96 8.46
C ASN A 273 -19.27 10.21 9.57
N LYS A 274 -19.67 9.90 10.80
CA LYS A 274 -18.77 9.88 11.96
C LYS A 274 -18.22 8.47 12.09
N GLY A 275 -16.97 8.26 11.69
CA GLY A 275 -16.32 6.96 11.72
C GLY A 275 -14.83 7.06 11.48
N VAL A 276 -14.08 6.05 11.91
CA VAL A 276 -12.62 6.01 11.84
C VAL A 276 -12.09 5.51 10.49
N ASN A 277 -12.93 4.85 9.70
CA ASN A 277 -12.53 4.21 8.44
C ASN A 277 -12.57 5.15 7.22
N LYS A 278 -13.28 6.30 7.30
CA LYS A 278 -13.44 7.27 6.20
C LYS A 278 -12.14 7.92 5.71
N GLU A 279 -11.09 7.84 6.51
CA GLU A 279 -9.77 8.40 6.19
C GLU A 279 -9.22 7.88 4.85
N VAL A 280 -9.52 6.64 4.48
CA VAL A 280 -9.13 6.08 3.18
C VAL A 280 -9.69 6.89 1.99
N ARG A 281 -10.95 7.35 2.05
CA ARG A 281 -11.55 8.14 0.96
C ARG A 281 -10.93 9.54 0.91
N LEU A 282 -10.70 10.16 2.07
CA LEU A 282 -10.04 11.46 2.18
C LEU A 282 -8.61 11.43 1.62
N VAL A 283 -7.80 10.43 1.96
CA VAL A 283 -6.45 10.30 1.39
C VAL A 283 -6.50 10.04 -0.10
N ASN A 284 -7.42 9.20 -0.55
CA ASN A 284 -7.52 8.87 -1.97
C ASN A 284 -7.91 10.07 -2.83
N GLU A 285 -8.63 11.06 -2.31
CA GLU A 285 -8.83 12.34 -3.02
C GLU A 285 -7.49 13.02 -3.37
N HIS A 286 -6.50 13.00 -2.47
CA HIS A 286 -5.15 13.50 -2.74
C HIS A 286 -4.42 12.65 -3.78
N LEU A 287 -4.48 11.32 -3.66
CA LEU A 287 -3.84 10.39 -4.60
C LEU A 287 -4.45 10.48 -6.01
N PHE A 288 -5.77 10.63 -6.13
CA PHE A 288 -6.46 10.83 -7.41
C PHE A 288 -6.05 12.14 -8.07
N ARG A 289 -5.99 13.24 -7.31
CA ARG A 289 -5.53 14.54 -7.82
C ARG A 289 -4.08 14.46 -8.29
N ALA A 290 -3.20 13.85 -7.51
CA ALA A 290 -1.78 13.69 -7.87
C ALA A 290 -1.60 12.82 -9.12
N ALA A 291 -2.31 11.68 -9.22
CA ALA A 291 -2.28 10.84 -10.41
C ALA A 291 -2.83 11.56 -11.65
N SER A 292 -3.89 12.36 -11.50
CA SER A 292 -4.50 13.10 -12.61
C SER A 292 -3.64 14.28 -13.08
N ALA A 293 -2.82 14.84 -12.19
CA ALA A 293 -1.86 15.89 -12.51
C ALA A 293 -0.57 15.35 -13.17
N SER A 294 -0.30 14.05 -13.03
CA SER A 294 0.81 13.38 -13.71
C SER A 294 0.37 12.88 -15.08
N SER A 295 1.22 13.07 -16.09
CA SER A 295 0.99 12.52 -17.43
C SER A 295 1.49 11.09 -17.60
N THR A 296 2.20 10.53 -16.61
CA THR A 296 2.90 9.24 -16.76
C THR A 296 2.51 8.19 -15.73
N PHE A 297 1.91 8.58 -14.59
CA PHE A 297 1.43 7.65 -13.58
C PHE A 297 0.07 7.07 -13.95
N ARG A 298 -0.04 5.76 -13.85
CA ARG A 298 -1.30 5.02 -13.93
C ARG A 298 -1.84 4.82 -12.53
N LEU A 299 -3.13 5.05 -12.33
CA LEU A 299 -3.75 4.78 -11.05
C LEU A 299 -4.07 3.29 -10.92
N LEU A 300 -3.51 2.62 -9.92
CA LEU A 300 -3.93 1.29 -9.50
C LEU A 300 -4.98 1.44 -8.39
N ASN A 301 -6.24 1.65 -8.81
CA ASN A 301 -7.34 1.89 -7.88
C ASN A 301 -7.88 0.58 -7.30
N ILE A 302 -7.48 0.30 -6.06
CA ILE A 302 -7.89 -0.89 -5.30
C ILE A 302 -8.86 -0.56 -4.17
N THR A 303 -9.21 0.71 -3.98
CA THR A 303 -9.92 1.15 -2.77
C THR A 303 -11.31 0.57 -2.73
N HIS A 304 -12.11 0.86 -3.76
CA HIS A 304 -13.53 0.54 -3.75
C HIS A 304 -13.77 -0.97 -3.62
N LEU A 305 -13.08 -1.81 -4.40
CA LEU A 305 -13.19 -3.26 -4.25
C LEU A 305 -12.78 -3.73 -2.85
N SER A 306 -11.79 -3.08 -2.23
CA SER A 306 -11.30 -3.50 -0.92
C SER A 306 -12.21 -3.06 0.22
N GLU A 307 -12.99 -1.98 0.07
CA GLU A 307 -13.98 -1.50 1.06
C GLU A 307 -15.07 -2.55 1.33
N PHE A 308 -15.35 -3.44 0.38
CA PHE A 308 -16.29 -4.54 0.60
C PHE A 308 -15.70 -5.65 1.47
N ARG A 309 -14.37 -5.73 1.61
CA ARG A 309 -13.69 -6.93 2.11
C ARG A 309 -13.34 -6.86 3.58
N ALA A 310 -14.26 -6.39 4.42
CA ALA A 310 -14.08 -6.44 5.87
C ALA A 310 -13.74 -7.86 6.40
N ASP A 311 -14.16 -8.90 5.67
CA ASP A 311 -13.82 -10.30 5.92
C ASP A 311 -12.38 -10.69 5.64
N GLY A 312 -11.58 -9.86 4.97
CA GLY A 312 -10.24 -10.20 4.48
C GLY A 312 -9.08 -9.96 5.46
N HIS A 313 -9.34 -9.37 6.64
CA HIS A 313 -8.30 -8.97 7.60
C HIS A 313 -7.87 -10.09 8.55
N PRO A 314 -6.60 -10.18 8.99
CA PRO A 314 -6.18 -11.18 9.97
C PRO A 314 -6.92 -11.10 11.31
N SER A 315 -7.34 -9.91 11.76
CA SER A 315 -8.00 -9.72 13.07
C SER A 315 -7.17 -10.35 14.19
N THR A 316 -7.80 -11.12 15.08
CA THR A 316 -7.17 -11.81 16.22
C THR A 316 -6.18 -12.90 15.80
N SER A 317 -6.33 -13.47 14.60
CA SER A 317 -5.44 -14.52 14.10
C SER A 317 -4.00 -14.05 13.87
N ALA A 318 -3.77 -12.73 13.82
CA ALA A 318 -2.43 -12.15 13.76
C ALA A 318 -1.59 -12.39 15.03
N LYS A 319 -2.22 -12.79 16.15
CA LYS A 319 -1.59 -13.02 17.46
C LYS A 319 -0.78 -11.81 17.94
N LYS A 320 -1.34 -10.62 17.75
CA LYS A 320 -0.83 -9.33 18.23
C LYS A 320 -1.64 -8.88 19.45
N GLN A 321 -1.12 -7.89 20.18
CA GLN A 321 -1.82 -7.27 21.30
C GLN A 321 -3.14 -6.59 20.87
N HIS A 322 -3.15 -5.98 19.68
CA HIS A 322 -4.34 -5.40 19.04
C HIS A 322 -4.70 -6.19 17.78
N GLU A 323 -5.98 -6.18 17.41
CA GLU A 323 -6.44 -6.81 16.18
C GLU A 323 -5.88 -6.14 14.94
N ASP A 324 -5.43 -6.95 13.98
CA ASP A 324 -4.92 -6.42 12.72
C ASP A 324 -6.07 -6.27 11.72
N CYS A 325 -6.67 -5.08 11.70
CA CYS A 325 -7.76 -4.68 10.80
C CYS A 325 -7.30 -3.73 9.69
N MET A 326 -5.98 -3.69 9.44
CA MET A 326 -5.36 -2.90 8.39
C MET A 326 -4.77 -3.80 7.31
N HIS A 327 -3.96 -4.79 7.70
CA HIS A 327 -3.34 -5.72 6.75
C HIS A 327 -4.33 -6.79 6.30
N TRP A 328 -3.95 -7.54 5.28
CA TRP A 328 -4.78 -8.54 4.62
C TRP A 328 -4.25 -9.94 4.84
N CYS A 329 -5.17 -10.89 5.01
CA CYS A 329 -4.86 -12.30 4.95
C CYS A 329 -4.22 -12.67 3.62
N LEU A 330 -3.21 -13.53 3.67
CA LEU A 330 -2.56 -14.13 2.51
C LEU A 330 -2.72 -15.67 2.56
N PRO A 331 -3.14 -16.33 1.46
CA PRO A 331 -3.76 -15.74 0.26
C PRO A 331 -5.06 -14.96 0.58
N GLY A 332 -5.50 -14.06 -0.31
CA GLY A 332 -6.64 -13.18 -0.05
C GLY A 332 -6.76 -11.96 -0.97
N VAL A 333 -7.24 -10.84 -0.43
CA VAL A 333 -7.67 -9.65 -1.20
C VAL A 333 -6.54 -9.05 -2.06
N THR A 334 -5.31 -9.06 -1.56
CA THR A 334 -4.14 -8.56 -2.30
C THR A 334 -3.83 -9.38 -3.55
N ASP A 335 -4.29 -10.63 -3.62
CA ASP A 335 -4.14 -11.46 -4.82
C ASP A 335 -4.92 -10.83 -5.97
N THR A 336 -6.11 -10.29 -5.70
CA THR A 336 -6.90 -9.55 -6.69
C THR A 336 -6.27 -8.21 -7.06
N TRP A 337 -5.57 -7.55 -6.15
CA TRP A 337 -4.78 -6.36 -6.52
C TRP A 337 -3.69 -6.72 -7.53
N ASN A 338 -3.06 -7.89 -7.35
CA ASN A 338 -2.05 -8.40 -8.27
C ASN A 338 -2.66 -8.92 -9.59
N GLU A 339 -3.86 -9.49 -9.58
CA GLU A 339 -4.64 -9.80 -10.81
C GLU A 339 -4.86 -8.52 -11.64
N ILE A 340 -5.28 -7.42 -11.00
CA ILE A 340 -5.47 -6.13 -11.67
C ILE A 340 -4.14 -5.57 -12.17
N LEU A 341 -3.08 -5.60 -11.35
CA LEU A 341 -1.75 -5.17 -11.77
C LEU A 341 -1.27 -5.95 -13.00
N GLY A 342 -1.40 -7.28 -12.99
CA GLY A 342 -1.02 -8.14 -14.11
C GLY A 342 -1.85 -7.91 -15.37
N ALA A 343 -3.08 -7.43 -15.25
CA ALA A 343 -3.92 -7.05 -16.40
C ALA A 343 -3.61 -5.64 -16.95
N LEU A 344 -2.86 -4.82 -16.21
CA LEU A 344 -2.46 -3.46 -16.58
C LEU A 344 -1.00 -3.36 -17.08
N ILE A 345 -0.23 -4.42 -16.93
CA ILE A 345 1.12 -4.61 -17.46
C ILE A 345 1.00 -5.38 -18.77
#